data_AF-A0A936YYE5-F1
#
_entry.id   AF-A0A936YYE5-F1
#
_cell.length_a   1.000
_cell.length_b   1.000
_cell.length_c   1.000
_cell.angle_alpha   90.00
_cell.angle_beta   90.00
_cell.angle_gamma   90.00
#
_symmetry.space_group_name_H-M   'P 1'
#
loop_
_entity.id
_entity.type
_entity.pdbx_description
1 polymer ?
#
loop_
_entity_poly.entity_id
_entity_poly.type
_entity_poly.pdbx_seq_one_letter_code
_entity_poly.pdbx_strand_id
1 'polypeptide(L)'
;MKVRYIAAVVGLSAMLGTGAFAQGGAGLVNVSINNVANDIARNLSVDVNRIPVTVQAPIAVAAAVCGVTVSVLGTVVPGAPAPSCTATTTNPALNAIVQRQLG
;
A
#
# COMPACT_ATOMS: atom_id res chain seq x y z
N MET A 1 26.52 -38.55 48.10
CA MET A 1 25.73 -37.68 49.01
C MET A 1 24.70 -36.95 48.16
N LYS A 2 23.41 -37.06 48.52
CA LYS A 2 22.27 -36.65 47.68
C LYS A 2 21.98 -35.15 47.87
N VAL A 3 22.20 -34.34 46.83
CA VAL A 3 21.80 -32.93 46.81
C VAL A 3 20.39 -32.82 46.26
N ARG A 4 19.48 -32.36 47.13
CA ARG A 4 18.05 -32.16 46.90
C ARG A 4 17.83 -30.85 46.16
N TYR A 5 17.33 -30.91 44.93
CA TYR A 5 16.91 -29.77 44.12
C TYR A 5 15.48 -29.37 44.46
N ILE A 6 15.28 -28.38 45.35
CA ILE A 6 14.06 -27.55 45.34
C ILE A 6 14.41 -26.18 45.94
N ALA A 7 14.42 -25.14 45.14
CA ALA A 7 14.20 -23.77 45.59
C ALA A 7 13.77 -22.91 44.40
N ALA A 8 12.61 -22.29 44.57
CA ALA A 8 11.95 -21.41 43.62
C ALA A 8 12.71 -20.09 43.41
N VAL A 9 12.72 -19.60 42.17
CA VAL A 9 13.00 -18.20 41.83
C VAL A 9 12.01 -17.86 40.71
N VAL A 10 10.81 -17.40 41.08
CA VAL A 10 10.42 -15.99 41.09
C VAL A 10 10.80 -15.29 39.78
N GLY A 11 9.80 -15.18 38.91
CA GLY A 11 9.52 -13.98 38.12
C GLY A 11 10.61 -13.51 37.18
N LEU A 12 10.64 -14.06 35.97
CA LEU A 12 11.12 -13.33 34.80
C LEU A 12 10.00 -13.22 33.75
N SER A 13 8.94 -12.50 34.13
CA SER A 13 7.94 -11.98 33.20
C SER A 13 8.54 -10.81 32.43
N ALA A 14 9.42 -11.09 31.46
CA ALA A 14 9.96 -10.07 30.56
C ALA A 14 9.33 -10.22 29.17
N MET A 15 8.11 -9.68 29.07
CA MET A 15 7.54 -9.01 27.89
C MET A 15 7.82 -9.65 26.52
N LEU A 16 7.09 -10.72 26.21
CA LEU A 16 6.80 -11.05 24.83
C LEU A 16 5.79 -10.04 24.28
N GLY A 17 6.21 -9.25 23.30
CA GLY A 17 5.29 -8.58 22.38
C GLY A 17 5.10 -7.08 22.58
N THR A 18 6.03 -6.29 22.04
CA THR A 18 5.64 -5.06 21.35
C THR A 18 5.84 -5.28 19.86
N GLY A 19 5.02 -6.17 19.30
CA GLY A 19 4.73 -6.18 17.88
C GLY A 19 3.89 -4.96 17.54
N ALA A 20 4.50 -3.78 17.53
CA ALA A 20 3.94 -2.63 16.82
C ALA A 20 4.53 -2.61 15.41
N PHE A 21 4.30 -3.69 14.65
CA PHE A 21 4.13 -3.51 13.23
C PHE A 21 2.83 -2.71 13.12
N ALA A 22 2.97 -1.40 13.05
CA ALA A 22 2.05 -0.62 12.25
C ALA A 22 2.16 -1.20 10.84
N GLN A 23 1.39 -2.27 10.61
CA GLN A 23 1.04 -2.80 9.31
C GLN A 23 0.18 -1.72 8.69
N GLY A 24 0.79 -0.59 8.33
CA GLY A 24 0.23 0.39 7.42
C GLY A 24 0.06 -0.40 6.14
N GLY A 25 -1.13 -0.99 6.01
CA GLY A 25 -1.42 -2.02 5.03
C GLY A 25 -0.89 -1.57 3.70
N ALA A 26 -0.09 -2.42 3.08
CA ALA A 26 0.05 -2.42 1.63
C ALA A 26 -1.30 -2.80 1.03
N GLY A 27 -2.33 -1.98 1.27
CA GLY A 27 -3.60 -2.05 0.59
C GLY A 27 -3.35 -1.60 -0.82
N LEU A 28 -3.53 -2.50 -1.78
CA LEU A 28 -3.58 -2.11 -3.17
C LEU A 28 -4.85 -1.28 -3.35
N VAL A 29 -4.66 -0.05 -3.80
CA VAL A 29 -5.71 0.91 -4.09
C VAL A 29 -5.94 0.91 -5.58
N ASN A 30 -7.21 0.98 -5.98
CA ASN A 30 -7.57 1.07 -7.39
C ASN A 30 -7.47 2.53 -7.85
N VAL A 31 -6.37 2.89 -8.49
CA VAL A 31 -6.12 4.24 -8.98
C VAL A 31 -6.68 4.38 -10.40
N SER A 32 -7.71 5.20 -10.55
CA SER A 32 -8.21 5.59 -11.86
C SER A 32 -7.25 6.61 -12.46
N ILE A 33 -6.60 6.23 -13.55
CA ILE A 33 -5.71 7.10 -14.31
C ILE A 33 -6.41 7.72 -15.50
N ASN A 34 -7.73 7.57 -15.66
CA ASN A 34 -8.47 8.08 -16.83
C ASN A 34 -8.19 9.57 -17.16
N ASN A 35 -8.00 10.42 -16.14
CA ASN A 35 -7.67 11.84 -16.35
C ASN A 35 -6.24 12.04 -16.88
N VAL A 36 -5.29 11.29 -16.32
CA VAL A 36 -3.86 11.41 -16.59
C VAL A 36 -3.33 10.39 -17.61
N ALA A 37 -4.16 9.47 -18.08
CA ALA A 37 -3.77 8.36 -18.96
C ALA A 37 -3.21 8.86 -20.29
N ASN A 38 -3.75 9.97 -20.80
CA ASN A 38 -3.24 10.62 -22.01
C ASN A 38 -1.82 11.19 -21.78
N ASP A 39 -1.58 11.85 -20.65
CA ASP A 39 -0.25 12.33 -20.26
C ASP A 39 0.75 11.17 -20.08
N ILE A 40 0.32 10.10 -19.40
CA ILE A 40 1.14 8.89 -19.19
C ILE A 40 1.48 8.24 -20.54
N ALA A 41 0.49 8.09 -21.43
CA ALA A 41 0.68 7.57 -22.78
C ALA A 41 1.67 8.39 -23.59
N ARG A 42 1.55 9.73 -23.56
CA ARG A 42 2.51 10.63 -24.22
C ARG A 42 3.91 10.53 -23.64
N ASN A 43 4.02 10.42 -22.31
CA ASN A 43 5.30 10.33 -21.62
C ASN A 43 6.03 9.00 -21.92
N LEU A 44 5.29 7.90 -21.94
CA LEU A 44 5.82 6.56 -22.24
C LEU A 44 5.83 6.22 -23.74
N SER A 45 5.28 7.09 -24.60
CA SER A 45 5.08 6.82 -26.03
C SER A 45 4.34 5.50 -26.30
N VAL A 46 3.34 5.19 -25.47
CA VAL A 46 2.49 4.01 -25.59
C VAL A 46 1.06 4.41 -25.94
N ASP A 47 0.31 3.51 -26.57
CA ASP A 47 -1.07 3.78 -26.96
C ASP A 47 -1.99 3.84 -25.73
N VAL A 48 -2.82 4.87 -25.62
CA VAL A 48 -3.79 5.03 -24.52
C VAL A 48 -4.75 3.84 -24.40
N ASN A 49 -5.04 3.15 -25.51
CA ASN A 49 -5.92 1.97 -25.50
C ASN A 49 -5.26 0.73 -24.88
N ARG A 50 -3.92 0.73 -24.80
CA ARG A 50 -3.16 -0.33 -24.11
C ARG A 50 -3.07 -0.06 -22.61
N ILE A 51 -3.30 1.19 -22.18
CA ILE A 51 -3.24 1.56 -20.78
C ILE A 51 -4.59 1.22 -20.12
N PRO A 52 -4.61 0.37 -19.09
CA PRO A 52 -5.82 0.14 -18.32
C PRO A 52 -6.24 1.44 -17.62
N VAL A 53 -7.52 1.82 -17.74
CA VAL A 53 -8.10 3.03 -17.12
C VAL A 53 -7.98 3.05 -15.59
N THR A 54 -7.83 1.87 -14.99
CA THR A 54 -7.59 1.70 -13.57
C THR A 54 -6.39 0.79 -13.32
N VAL A 55 -5.48 1.23 -12.46
CA VAL A 55 -4.27 0.49 -12.08
C VAL A 55 -4.26 0.24 -10.59
N GLN A 56 -3.75 -0.90 -10.16
CA GLN A 56 -3.56 -1.16 -8.74
C GLN A 56 -2.21 -0.60 -8.33
N ALA A 57 -2.23 0.39 -7.44
CA ALA A 57 -1.04 0.99 -6.89
C ALA A 57 -1.02 0.86 -5.36
N PRO A 58 0.16 0.84 -4.74
CA PRO A 58 0.26 0.91 -3.29
C PRO A 58 -0.41 2.19 -2.79
N ILE A 59 -1.10 2.11 -1.64
CA ILE A 59 -1.78 3.24 -1.01
C ILE A 59 -0.90 4.50 -0.87
N ALA A 60 0.39 4.34 -0.60
CA ALA A 60 1.34 5.45 -0.49
C ALA A 60 1.54 6.20 -1.82
N VAL A 61 1.61 5.47 -2.93
CA VAL A 61 1.77 6.07 -4.26
C VAL A 61 0.45 6.66 -4.72
N ALA A 62 -0.65 5.94 -4.51
CA ALA A 62 -2.01 6.38 -4.82
C ALA A 62 -2.36 7.70 -4.09
N ALA A 63 -2.05 7.77 -2.79
CA ALA A 63 -2.22 8.97 -1.99
C ALA A 63 -1.50 10.19 -2.57
N ALA A 64 -0.24 10.02 -2.97
CA ALA A 64 0.56 11.10 -3.55
C ALA A 64 0.01 11.61 -4.89
N VAL A 65 -0.48 10.73 -5.77
CA VAL A 65 -0.97 11.12 -7.10
C VAL A 65 -2.41 11.64 -7.09
N CYS A 66 -3.20 11.18 -6.12
CA CYS A 66 -4.58 11.61 -5.92
C CYS A 66 -4.69 12.82 -4.98
N GLY A 67 -3.59 13.26 -4.36
CA GLY A 67 -3.57 14.40 -3.43
C GLY A 67 -4.35 14.16 -2.13
N VAL A 68 -4.54 12.90 -1.75
CA VAL A 68 -5.31 12.48 -0.57
C VAL A 68 -4.39 11.78 0.43
N THR A 69 -4.70 11.87 1.72
CA THR A 69 -3.88 11.22 2.75
C THR A 69 -4.11 9.71 2.77
N VAL A 70 -3.03 8.93 3.00
CA VAL A 70 -3.10 7.46 3.16
C VAL A 70 -4.11 7.02 4.22
N SER A 71 -4.35 7.83 5.25
CA SER A 71 -5.35 7.55 6.28
C SER A 71 -6.76 7.48 5.72
N VAL A 72 -7.10 8.30 4.71
CA VAL A 72 -8.42 8.32 4.07
C VAL A 72 -8.61 7.07 3.22
N LEU A 73 -7.60 6.68 2.42
CA LEU A 73 -7.67 5.45 1.63
C LEU A 73 -7.50 4.19 2.49
N GLY A 74 -6.87 4.31 3.66
CA GLY A 74 -6.59 3.21 4.59
C GLY A 74 -7.80 2.86 5.45
N THR A 75 -8.82 3.72 5.45
CA THR A 75 -10.16 3.43 5.98
C THR A 75 -10.88 2.43 5.07
N VAL A 76 -10.38 1.19 5.03
CA VAL A 76 -11.07 0.08 4.36
C VAL A 76 -12.11 -0.44 5.34
N VAL A 77 -13.36 -0.03 5.13
CA VAL A 77 -14.49 -0.58 5.89
C VAL A 77 -14.74 -2.01 5.40
N PRO A 78 -14.81 -3.02 6.28
CA PRO A 78 -15.14 -4.38 5.87
C PRO A 78 -16.52 -4.41 5.18
N GLY A 79 -16.55 -4.81 3.91
CA GLY A 79 -17.75 -4.82 3.06
C GLY A 79 -17.89 -3.62 2.11
N ALA A 80 -17.01 -2.62 2.20
CA ALA A 80 -16.94 -1.53 1.22
C ALA A 80 -16.07 -1.92 0.01
N PRO A 81 -16.35 -1.36 -1.18
CA PRO A 81 -15.47 -1.52 -2.34
C PRO A 81 -14.06 -1.01 -2.01
N ALA A 82 -13.05 -1.64 -2.62
CA ALA A 82 -11.65 -1.27 -2.43
C ALA A 82 -11.48 0.25 -2.60
N PRO A 83 -10.66 0.90 -1.76
CA PRO A 83 -10.40 2.33 -1.88
C PRO A 83 -9.97 2.62 -3.32
N SER A 84 -10.66 3.55 -3.95
CA SER A 84 -10.36 4.01 -5.29
C SER A 84 -10.11 5.51 -5.26
N CYS A 85 -9.13 5.95 -6.05
CA CYS A 85 -8.86 7.37 -6.18
C CYS A 85 -8.54 7.69 -7.63
N THR A 86 -8.92 8.89 -8.07
CA THR A 86 -8.61 9.36 -9.40
C THR A 86 -7.30 10.13 -9.34
N ALA A 87 -6.29 9.67 -10.07
CA ALA A 87 -5.04 10.39 -10.18
C ALA A 87 -5.32 11.75 -10.85
N THR A 88 -5.01 12.82 -10.14
CA THR A 88 -5.12 14.20 -10.63
C THR A 88 -3.80 14.68 -11.21
N THR A 89 -2.71 13.99 -10.88
CA THR A 89 -1.36 14.31 -11.33
C THR A 89 -0.63 13.04 -11.79
N THR A 90 0.26 13.18 -12.76
CA THR A 90 1.24 12.14 -13.10
C THR A 90 2.47 12.27 -12.21
N ASN A 91 3.02 11.13 -11.80
CA ASN A 91 4.26 11.08 -11.02
C ASN A 91 5.13 9.95 -11.59
N PRO A 92 6.47 10.09 -11.66
CA PRO A 92 7.36 9.01 -12.07
C PRO A 92 7.08 7.66 -11.37
N ALA A 93 6.65 7.66 -10.11
CA ALA A 93 6.25 6.43 -9.42
C ALA A 93 5.04 5.75 -10.06
N LEU A 94 4.05 6.52 -10.52
CA LEU A 94 2.86 6.01 -11.22
C LEU A 94 3.22 5.53 -12.63
N ASN A 95 4.06 6.29 -13.34
CA ASN A 95 4.54 5.92 -14.67
C ASN A 95 5.29 4.58 -14.61
N ALA A 96 6.12 4.36 -13.58
CA ALA A 96 6.80 3.09 -13.37
C ALA A 96 5.83 1.92 -13.11
N ILE A 97 4.73 2.15 -12.37
CA ILE A 97 3.70 1.12 -12.14
C ILE A 97 2.98 0.79 -13.44
N VAL A 98 2.56 1.80 -14.20
CA VAL A 98 1.88 1.61 -15.49
C VAL A 98 2.80 0.90 -16.47
N GLN A 99 4.07 1.30 -16.54
CA GLN A 99 5.07 0.64 -17.37
C GLN A 99 5.23 -0.84 -16.98
N ARG A 100 5.29 -1.17 -15.69
CA ARG A 100 5.34 -2.57 -15.22
C ARG A 100 4.08 -3.37 -15.51
N GLN A 101 2.93 -2.73 -15.69
CA GLN A 101 1.72 -3.40 -16.14
C GLN A 101 1.68 -3.59 -17.67
N LEU A 102 2.41 -2.77 -18.41
CA LEU A 102 2.51 -2.85 -19.87
C LEU A 102 3.58 -3.84 -20.36
N GLY A 103 4.67 -4.03 -19.59
CA GLY A 103 5.76 -4.95 -19.91
C GLY A 103 7.13 -4.41 -19.53
#